data_AF-A0A6P1TAV7-F1
#
_entry.id   AF-A0A6P1TAV7-F1
#
_cell.length_a   1.000
_cell.length_b   1.000
_cell.length_c   1.000
_cell.angle_alpha   90.00
_cell.angle_beta   90.00
_cell.angle_gamma   90.00
#
_symmetry.space_group_name_H-M   'P 1'
#
loop_
_entity.id
_entity.type
_entity.pdbx_description
1 polymer ?
#
loop_
_entity_poly.entity_id
_entity_poly.type
_entity_poly.pdbx_seq_one_letter_code
_entity_poly.pdbx_strand_id
1 'polypeptide(L)'
;MKSIEMLGVGLRLVGVYGLIQSIGFLVEISQFVAIYWSGEYTQRLSGWYLLQAVVLLLMVFASLVLVKFPATVAHWLLPTSSAPGTSLSQPAEDLQAIGLTLLGCFLLSYAIPDFVSSLYLWHAAASVSGPVAIADEDVHMANLLNGVIELGLGLLLILRARGLSQLFTRLRYGAT
;
A
#
# COMPACT_ATOMS: atom_id res chain seq x y z
N MET A 1 -4.09 -20.44 16.53
CA MET A 1 -3.04 -21.04 15.65
C MET A 1 -3.48 -21.02 14.18
N LYS A 2 -4.64 -21.58 13.81
CA LYS A 2 -5.15 -21.56 12.41
C LYS A 2 -5.24 -20.16 11.78
N SER A 3 -5.67 -19.14 12.53
CA SER A 3 -5.85 -17.77 12.04
C SER A 3 -4.53 -17.10 11.59
N ILE A 4 -3.43 -17.35 12.31
CA ILE A 4 -2.09 -16.79 12.01
C ILE A 4 -1.48 -17.46 10.78
N GLU A 5 -1.65 -18.78 10.66
CA GLU A 5 -1.18 -19.53 9.49
C GLU A 5 -1.92 -19.06 8.23
N MET A 6 -3.23 -18.87 8.32
CA MET A 6 -4.06 -18.40 7.21
C MET A 6 -3.71 -16.97 6.78
N LEU A 7 -3.52 -16.05 7.75
CA LEU A 7 -3.02 -14.71 7.46
C LEU A 7 -1.61 -14.76 6.85
N GLY A 8 -0.74 -15.63 7.37
CA GLY A 8 0.62 -15.79 6.87
C GLY A 8 0.67 -16.23 5.40
N VAL A 9 -0.20 -17.16 4.99
CA VAL A 9 -0.33 -17.54 3.57
C VAL A 9 -0.79 -16.36 2.72
N GLY A 10 -1.79 -15.60 3.17
CA GLY A 10 -2.23 -14.41 2.47
C GLY A 10 -1.15 -13.34 2.34
N LEU A 11 -0.38 -13.09 3.41
CA LEU A 11 0.72 -12.14 3.40
C LEU A 11 1.84 -12.55 2.45
N ARG A 12 2.11 -13.86 2.27
CA ARG A 12 3.04 -14.32 1.23
C ARG A 12 2.56 -13.95 -0.16
N LEU A 13 1.27 -14.14 -0.45
CA LEU A 13 0.70 -13.78 -1.75
C LEU A 13 0.80 -12.26 -1.99
N VAL A 14 0.49 -11.44 -0.99
CA VAL A 14 0.68 -9.98 -1.06
C VAL A 14 2.16 -9.63 -1.24
N GLY A 15 3.08 -10.31 -0.56
CA GLY A 15 4.51 -10.12 -0.73
C GLY A 15 4.98 -10.42 -2.15
N VAL A 16 4.57 -11.55 -2.74
CA VAL A 16 4.87 -11.91 -4.13
C VAL A 16 4.28 -10.87 -5.10
N TYR A 17 3.03 -10.46 -4.88
CA TYR A 17 2.41 -9.41 -5.68
C TYR A 17 3.18 -8.08 -5.58
N GLY A 18 3.62 -7.69 -4.38
CA GLY A 18 4.43 -6.48 -4.18
C GLY A 18 5.79 -6.55 -4.88
N LEU A 19 6.41 -7.73 -5.02
CA LEU A 19 7.60 -7.90 -5.86
C LEU A 19 7.29 -7.65 -7.34
N ILE A 20 6.17 -8.17 -7.84
CA ILE A 20 5.73 -7.92 -9.22
C ILE A 20 5.49 -6.42 -9.42
N GLN A 21 4.83 -5.75 -8.48
CA GLN A 21 4.61 -4.30 -8.53
C GLN A 21 5.91 -3.51 -8.48
N SER A 22 6.90 -3.96 -7.71
CA SER A 22 8.22 -3.32 -7.66
C SER A 22 8.92 -3.35 -9.02
N ILE A 23 8.70 -4.39 -9.84
CA ILE A 23 9.20 -4.44 -11.22
C ILE A 23 8.48 -3.40 -12.09
N GLY A 24 7.16 -3.25 -11.94
CA GLY A 24 6.38 -2.22 -12.64
C GLY A 24 6.89 -0.82 -12.30
N PHE A 25 7.11 -0.54 -11.02
CA PHE A 25 7.65 0.74 -10.55
C PHE A 25 9.08 1.00 -11.05
N LEU A 26 9.91 -0.04 -11.20
CA LEU A 26 11.24 0.09 -11.81
C LEU A 26 11.16 0.53 -13.28
N VAL A 27 10.19 0.01 -14.05
CA VAL A 27 9.97 0.44 -15.44
C VAL A 27 9.56 1.91 -15.48
N GLU A 28 8.71 2.37 -14.57
CA GLU A 28 8.30 3.76 -14.48
C GLU A 28 9.48 4.70 -14.16
N ILE A 29 10.31 4.34 -13.18
CA ILE A 29 11.56 5.05 -12.86
C ILE A 29 12.44 5.19 -14.12
N SER A 30 12.56 4.13 -14.92
CA SER A 30 13.40 4.15 -16.13
C SER A 30 12.90 5.13 -17.20
N GLN A 31 11.58 5.30 -17.33
CA GLN A 31 10.99 6.28 -18.24
C GLN A 31 11.32 7.71 -17.79
N PHE A 32 11.23 7.99 -16.48
CA PHE A 32 11.61 9.28 -15.93
C PHE A 32 13.12 9.57 -16.08
N VAL A 33 13.97 8.55 -16.00
CA VAL A 33 15.40 8.70 -16.30
C VAL A 33 15.61 9.03 -17.78
N ALA A 34 14.95 8.35 -18.70
CA ALA A 34 15.09 8.60 -20.14
C ALA A 34 14.73 10.05 -20.52
N ILE A 35 13.66 10.61 -19.93
CA ILE A 35 13.24 12.01 -20.11
C ILE A 35 14.29 13.00 -19.54
N TYR A 36 15.02 12.62 -18.50
CA TYR A 36 16.07 13.47 -17.95
C TYR A 36 17.31 13.52 -18.84
N TRP A 37 17.74 12.36 -19.36
CA TRP A 37 18.91 12.29 -20.25
C TRP A 37 18.70 12.98 -21.60
N SER A 38 17.45 13.21 -22.03
CA SER A 38 17.16 13.98 -23.26
C SER A 38 17.43 15.49 -23.14
N GLY A 39 17.85 15.99 -21.97
CA GLY A 39 18.44 17.33 -21.81
C GLY A 39 17.46 18.48 -21.60
N GLU A 40 16.15 18.23 -21.51
CA GLU A 40 15.14 19.26 -21.26
C GLU A 40 15.09 19.76 -19.80
N TYR A 41 15.72 19.03 -18.85
CA TYR A 41 15.57 19.28 -17.40
C TYR A 41 16.92 19.46 -16.70
N THR A 42 17.53 20.63 -16.83
CA THR A 42 18.81 20.94 -16.18
C THR A 42 18.59 21.53 -14.77
N GLN A 43 19.18 20.86 -13.77
CA GLN A 43 19.61 21.38 -12.45
C GLN A 43 18.78 21.18 -11.16
N ARG A 44 17.58 20.58 -11.12
CA ARG A 44 16.84 20.39 -9.83
C ARG A 44 16.51 18.94 -9.40
N LEU A 45 16.99 17.93 -10.11
CA LEU A 45 16.44 16.56 -10.05
C LEU A 45 17.20 15.51 -9.21
N SER A 46 18.31 15.83 -8.53
CA SER A 46 19.10 14.78 -7.83
C SER A 46 18.37 14.14 -6.63
N GLY A 47 17.51 14.87 -5.92
CA GLY A 47 16.79 14.36 -4.75
C GLY A 47 15.63 13.42 -5.09
N TRP A 48 15.00 13.59 -6.25
CA TRP A 48 13.77 12.86 -6.57
C TRP A 48 14.04 11.41 -6.98
N TYR A 49 15.10 11.17 -7.75
CA TYR A 49 15.56 9.81 -8.06
C TYR A 49 15.99 9.05 -6.81
N LEU A 50 16.62 9.73 -5.85
CA LEU A 50 16.95 9.14 -4.56
C LEU A 50 15.70 8.72 -3.80
N LEU A 51 14.65 9.56 -3.79
CA LEU A 51 13.38 9.23 -3.16
C LEU A 51 12.70 8.02 -3.81
N GLN A 52 12.60 7.97 -5.14
CA GLN A 52 12.02 6.82 -5.84
C GLN A 52 12.83 5.53 -5.62
N ALA A 53 14.16 5.62 -5.65
CA ALA A 53 15.05 4.48 -5.37
C ALA A 53 14.88 3.98 -3.93
N VAL A 54 14.77 4.87 -2.95
CA VAL A 54 14.50 4.51 -1.55
C VAL A 54 13.13 3.85 -1.41
N VAL A 55 12.09 4.38 -2.06
CA VAL A 55 10.75 3.78 -2.04
C VAL A 55 10.76 2.39 -2.67
N LEU A 56 11.41 2.21 -3.83
CA LEU A 56 11.56 0.91 -4.47
C LEU A 56 12.28 -0.08 -3.54
N LEU A 57 13.37 0.33 -2.91
CA LEU A 57 14.10 -0.50 -1.95
C LEU A 57 13.23 -0.88 -0.76
N LEU A 58 12.45 0.05 -0.22
CA LEU A 58 11.51 -0.22 0.86
C LEU A 58 10.40 -1.20 0.43
N MET A 59 9.86 -1.07 -0.78
CA MET A 59 8.85 -1.99 -1.31
C MET A 59 9.42 -3.39 -1.47
N VAL A 60 10.58 -3.53 -2.13
CA VAL A 60 11.25 -4.83 -2.30
C VAL A 60 11.57 -5.44 -0.94
N PHE A 61 12.10 -4.65 -0.01
CA PHE A 61 12.41 -5.12 1.34
C PHE A 61 11.15 -5.57 2.08
N ALA A 62 10.08 -4.77 2.08
CA ALA A 62 8.82 -5.12 2.72
C ALA A 62 8.22 -6.40 2.13
N SER A 63 8.21 -6.52 0.80
CA SER A 63 7.74 -7.72 0.10
C SER A 63 8.57 -8.95 0.45
N LEU A 64 9.90 -8.85 0.52
CA LEU A 64 10.77 -9.95 0.95
C LEU A 64 10.49 -10.35 2.41
N VAL A 65 10.25 -9.38 3.29
CA VAL A 65 9.87 -9.65 4.69
C VAL A 65 8.53 -10.38 4.74
N LEU A 66 7.53 -9.96 3.96
CA LEU A 66 6.23 -10.64 3.88
C LEU A 66 6.34 -12.08 3.35
N VAL A 67 7.21 -12.34 2.38
CA VAL A 67 7.43 -13.68 1.82
C VAL A 67 8.19 -14.58 2.80
N LYS A 68 9.28 -14.06 3.39
CA LYS A 68 10.22 -14.86 4.20
C LYS A 68 9.75 -15.02 5.65
N PHE A 69 9.12 -14.00 6.23
CA PHE A 69 8.69 -13.97 7.63
C PHE A 69 7.20 -13.66 7.81
N PRO A 70 6.29 -14.34 7.07
CA PRO A 70 4.86 -14.04 7.12
C PRO A 70 4.27 -14.26 8.51
N ALA A 71 4.73 -15.28 9.25
CA ALA A 71 4.21 -15.60 10.58
C ALA A 71 4.56 -14.52 11.61
N THR A 72 5.75 -13.92 11.49
CA THR A 72 6.21 -12.82 12.34
C THR A 72 5.38 -11.56 12.08
N VAL A 73 5.17 -11.23 10.81
CA VAL A 73 4.32 -10.09 10.43
C VAL A 73 2.86 -10.34 10.82
N ALA A 74 2.34 -11.55 10.63
CA ALA A 74 1.01 -11.93 11.06
C ALA A 74 0.82 -11.80 12.58
N HIS A 75 1.83 -12.14 13.39
CA HIS A 75 1.80 -11.91 14.84
C HIS A 75 1.80 -10.43 15.22
N TRP A 76 2.45 -9.59 14.41
CA TRP A 76 2.50 -8.15 14.65
C TRP A 76 1.17 -7.47 14.26
N LEU A 77 0.57 -7.93 13.15
CA LEU A 77 -0.70 -7.41 12.64
C LEU A 77 -1.93 -7.92 13.41
N LEU A 78 -1.86 -9.14 13.98
CA LEU A 78 -2.91 -9.69 14.84
C LEU A 78 -2.48 -9.60 16.31
N PRO A 79 -3.09 -8.73 17.13
CA PRO A 79 -2.80 -8.73 18.55
C PRO A 79 -3.21 -10.08 19.16
N THR A 80 -2.23 -10.74 19.79
CA THR A 80 -2.35 -12.02 20.50
C THR A 80 -3.55 -11.98 21.44
N SER A 81 -4.57 -12.79 21.13
CA SER A 81 -5.71 -12.99 22.02
C SER A 81 -5.22 -13.66 23.30
N SER A 82 -5.25 -12.92 24.40
CA SER A 82 -5.22 -13.47 25.77
C SER A 82 -6.63 -13.58 26.35
N ALA A 83 -7.63 -13.90 25.53
CA ALA A 83 -8.99 -14.17 26.02
C ALA A 83 -9.36 -15.63 25.74
N PRO A 84 -9.27 -16.53 26.73
CA PRO A 84 -9.80 -17.87 26.63
C PRO A 84 -11.33 -17.78 26.73
N GLY A 85 -12.01 -17.82 25.60
CA GLY A 85 -13.47 -17.76 25.55
C GLY A 85 -13.99 -18.59 24.41
N THR A 86 -14.45 -19.80 24.72
CA THR A 86 -15.14 -20.75 23.83
C THR A 86 -16.46 -20.16 23.32
N SER A 87 -16.39 -19.34 22.28
CA SER A 87 -17.55 -18.90 21.50
C SER A 87 -17.43 -19.43 20.08
N LEU A 88 -18.44 -20.16 19.62
CA LEU A 88 -18.57 -20.65 18.24
C LEU A 88 -18.69 -19.51 17.20
N SER A 89 -18.82 -18.23 17.62
CA SER A 89 -18.82 -17.05 16.73
C SER A 89 -17.43 -16.53 16.36
N GLN A 90 -16.39 -16.86 17.13
CA GLN A 90 -15.01 -16.39 16.91
C GLN A 90 -14.41 -16.71 15.52
N PRO A 91 -14.70 -17.85 14.86
CA PRO A 91 -14.07 -18.17 13.58
C PRO A 91 -14.41 -17.19 12.45
N ALA A 92 -15.62 -16.63 12.45
CA ALA A 92 -16.09 -15.74 11.40
C ALA A 92 -15.50 -14.32 11.54
N GLU A 93 -15.44 -13.80 12.76
CA GLU A 93 -14.83 -12.50 13.06
C GLU A 93 -13.32 -12.52 12.81
N ASP A 94 -12.64 -13.61 13.17
CA ASP A 94 -11.22 -13.80 12.87
C ASP A 94 -10.96 -13.80 11.36
N LEU A 95 -11.78 -14.50 10.59
CA LEU A 95 -11.63 -14.59 9.13
C LEU A 95 -11.90 -13.25 8.44
N GLN A 96 -12.86 -12.47 8.95
CA GLN A 96 -13.15 -11.13 8.47
C GLN A 96 -12.00 -10.16 8.80
N ALA A 97 -11.44 -10.22 10.00
CA ALA A 97 -10.27 -9.41 10.37
C ALA A 97 -9.05 -9.75 9.50
N ILE A 98 -8.81 -11.04 9.21
CA ILE A 98 -7.76 -11.48 8.28
C ILE A 98 -7.99 -10.90 6.88
N GLY A 99 -9.22 -11.03 6.34
CA GLY A 99 -9.56 -10.53 5.01
C GLY A 99 -9.35 -9.01 4.89
N LEU A 100 -9.80 -8.23 5.87
CA LEU A 100 -9.60 -6.78 5.89
C LEU A 100 -8.12 -6.40 5.98
N THR A 101 -7.34 -7.12 6.79
CA THR A 101 -5.90 -6.89 6.92
C THR A 101 -5.17 -7.17 5.61
N LEU A 102 -5.49 -8.29 4.95
CA LEU A 102 -4.92 -8.64 3.65
C LEU A 102 -5.29 -7.64 2.56
N LEU A 103 -6.56 -7.21 2.54
CA LEU A 103 -7.02 -6.19 1.61
C LEU A 103 -6.28 -4.87 1.81
N GLY A 104 -6.08 -4.44 3.06
CA GLY A 104 -5.30 -3.24 3.37
C GLY A 104 -3.84 -3.36 2.94
N CYS A 105 -3.19 -4.51 3.18
CA CYS A 105 -1.82 -4.75 2.73
C CYS A 105 -1.71 -4.75 1.20
N PHE A 106 -2.68 -5.36 0.52
CA PHE A 106 -2.77 -5.35 -0.93
C PHE A 106 -2.98 -3.93 -1.47
N LEU A 107 -3.89 -3.16 -0.87
CA LEU A 107 -4.17 -1.77 -1.24
C LEU A 107 -2.91 -0.90 -1.13
N LEU A 108 -2.19 -1.00 -0.01
CA LEU A 108 -0.93 -0.27 0.17
C LEU A 108 0.15 -0.67 -0.82
N SER A 109 0.18 -1.93 -1.26
CA SER A 109 1.23 -2.41 -2.17
C SER A 109 1.17 -1.74 -3.56
N TYR A 110 0.02 -1.21 -3.97
CA TYR A 110 -0.10 -0.44 -5.22
C TYR A 110 -0.29 1.06 -4.98
N ALA A 111 -0.94 1.48 -3.89
CA ALA A 111 -1.18 2.89 -3.60
C ALA A 111 0.11 3.66 -3.28
N ILE A 112 1.11 3.00 -2.67
CA ILE A 112 2.42 3.63 -2.38
C ILE A 112 3.16 4.06 -3.65
N PRO A 113 3.43 3.17 -4.63
CA PRO A 113 4.14 3.58 -5.85
C PRO A 113 3.34 4.61 -6.64
N ASP A 114 2.03 4.43 -6.78
CA ASP A 114 1.17 5.36 -7.52
C ASP A 114 1.15 6.77 -6.91
N PHE A 115 1.07 6.86 -5.57
CA PHE A 115 1.17 8.14 -4.86
C PHE A 115 2.52 8.82 -5.08
N VAL A 116 3.62 8.07 -5.03
CA VAL A 116 4.97 8.61 -5.21
C VAL A 116 5.16 9.13 -6.64
N SER A 117 4.67 8.40 -7.64
CA SER A 117 4.68 8.83 -9.03
C SER A 117 3.79 10.05 -9.26
N SER A 118 2.60 10.08 -8.68
CA SER A 118 1.69 11.23 -8.77
C SER A 118 2.28 12.48 -8.12
N LEU A 119 2.95 12.33 -6.98
CA LEU A 119 3.63 13.43 -6.29
C LEU A 119 4.79 13.99 -7.13
N TYR A 120 5.49 13.12 -7.88
CA TYR A 120 6.52 13.56 -8.82
C TYR A 120 5.94 14.45 -9.91
N LEU A 121 4.89 13.96 -10.57
CA LEU A 121 4.29 14.62 -11.72
C LEU A 121 3.73 15.99 -11.32
N TRP A 122 3.08 16.07 -10.16
CA TRP A 122 2.62 17.35 -9.61
C TRP A 122 3.76 18.34 -9.34
N HIS A 123 4.86 17.88 -8.71
CA HIS A 123 6.02 18.74 -8.46
C HIS A 123 6.71 19.16 -9.77
N ALA A 124 6.82 18.25 -10.74
CA ALA A 124 7.38 18.52 -12.05
C ALA A 124 6.54 19.58 -12.80
N ALA A 125 5.21 19.42 -12.82
CA ALA A 125 4.28 20.36 -13.44
C ALA A 125 4.40 21.78 -12.85
N ALA A 126 4.59 21.91 -11.54
CA ALA A 126 4.76 23.20 -10.87
C ALA A 126 6.08 23.93 -11.21
N SER A 127 7.06 23.23 -11.78
CA SER A 127 8.44 23.74 -11.96
C SER A 127 8.83 23.99 -13.42
N VAL A 128 7.95 23.70 -14.37
CA VAL A 128 8.25 23.67 -15.80
C VAL A 128 7.30 24.60 -16.55
N SER A 129 7.81 25.39 -17.48
CA SER A 129 7.03 26.11 -18.49
C SER A 129 7.17 25.36 -19.82
N GLY A 130 6.35 24.34 -20.03
CA GLY A 130 6.38 23.47 -21.22
C GLY A 130 5.06 22.72 -21.42
N PRO A 131 4.89 21.91 -22.48
CA PRO A 131 3.62 21.25 -22.81
C PRO A 131 3.06 20.35 -21.69
N VAL A 132 3.93 19.83 -20.81
CA VAL A 132 3.59 19.05 -19.61
C VAL A 132 2.93 19.92 -18.53
N ALA A 133 3.15 21.23 -18.54
CA ALA A 133 2.64 22.17 -17.53
C ALA A 133 1.24 22.73 -17.85
N ILE A 134 0.69 22.44 -19.03
CA ILE A 134 -0.56 23.05 -19.52
C ILE A 134 -1.72 22.04 -19.54
N ALA A 135 -1.44 20.73 -19.50
CA ALA A 135 -2.46 19.70 -19.43
C ALA A 135 -2.69 19.28 -17.97
N ASP A 136 -3.55 20.04 -17.30
CA ASP A 136 -4.29 19.66 -16.09
C ASP A 136 -3.51 19.50 -14.77
N GLU A 137 -3.09 20.63 -14.19
CA GLU A 137 -2.78 20.72 -12.76
C GLU A 137 -3.89 20.08 -11.88
N ASP A 138 -5.16 20.24 -12.31
CA ASP A 138 -6.33 19.63 -11.69
C ASP A 138 -6.30 18.09 -11.71
N VAL A 139 -5.82 17.47 -12.80
CA VAL A 139 -5.70 16.01 -12.91
C VAL A 139 -4.57 15.51 -12.02
N HIS A 140 -3.44 16.21 -11.97
CA HIS A 140 -2.35 15.86 -11.06
C HIS A 140 -2.76 15.99 -9.58
N MET A 141 -3.50 17.03 -9.23
CA MET A 141 -4.05 17.22 -7.89
C MET A 141 -5.08 16.13 -7.55
N ALA A 142 -5.95 15.76 -8.49
CA ALA A 142 -6.92 14.68 -8.31
C ALA A 142 -6.25 13.32 -8.08
N ASN A 143 -5.20 13.00 -8.83
CA ASN A 143 -4.43 11.76 -8.66
C ASN A 143 -3.71 11.72 -7.31
N LEU A 144 -3.13 12.85 -6.88
CA LEU A 144 -2.57 12.98 -5.54
C LEU A 144 -3.61 12.74 -4.45
N LEU A 145 -4.78 13.35 -4.57
CA LEU A 145 -5.88 13.16 -3.62
C LEU A 145 -6.35 11.70 -3.61
N ASN A 146 -6.45 11.06 -4.77
CA ASN A 146 -6.78 9.64 -4.88
C ASN A 146 -5.75 8.79 -4.13
N GLY A 147 -4.45 9.01 -4.36
CA GLY A 147 -3.39 8.29 -3.66
C GLY A 147 -3.44 8.48 -2.14
N VAL A 148 -3.74 9.69 -1.65
CA VAL A 148 -3.93 9.95 -0.20
C VAL A 148 -5.11 9.15 0.35
N ILE A 149 -6.23 9.11 -0.37
CA ILE A 149 -7.42 8.35 0.01
C ILE A 149 -7.10 6.85 0.05
N GLU A 150 -6.45 6.32 -0.97
CA GLU A 150 -6.09 4.90 -1.06
C GLU A 150 -5.10 4.49 0.04
N LEU A 151 -4.07 5.31 0.31
CA LEU A 151 -3.14 5.09 1.42
C LEU A 151 -3.85 5.13 2.77
N GLY A 152 -4.73 6.12 2.96
CA GLY A 152 -5.55 6.26 4.16
C GLY A 152 -6.46 5.05 4.38
N LEU A 153 -7.13 4.58 3.33
CA LEU A 153 -7.97 3.39 3.37
C LEU A 153 -7.15 2.12 3.65
N GLY A 154 -5.99 1.95 3.00
CA GLY A 154 -5.11 0.81 3.22
C GLY A 154 -4.63 0.73 4.67
N LEU A 155 -4.17 1.86 5.23
CA LEU A 155 -3.78 1.96 6.64
C LEU A 155 -4.96 1.73 7.59
N LEU A 156 -6.12 2.30 7.29
CA LEU A 156 -7.33 2.12 8.11
C LEU A 156 -7.79 0.66 8.14
N LEU A 157 -7.74 -0.04 7.01
CA LEU A 157 -8.07 -1.46 6.91
C LEU A 157 -7.11 -2.34 7.73
N ILE A 158 -5.81 -2.01 7.75
CA ILE A 158 -4.82 -2.72 8.55
C ILE A 158 -5.00 -2.42 10.05
N LEU A 159 -5.07 -1.15 10.43
CA LEU A 159 -5.06 -0.71 11.84
C LEU A 159 -6.39 -0.93 12.56
N ARG A 160 -7.52 -0.87 11.85
CA ARG A 160 -8.87 -1.03 12.41
C ARG A 160 -9.59 -2.29 11.95
N ALA A 161 -8.88 -3.30 11.45
CA ALA A 161 -9.47 -4.56 10.97
C ALA A 161 -10.51 -5.16 11.93
N ARG A 162 -10.21 -5.22 13.23
CA ARG A 162 -11.16 -5.72 14.26
C ARG A 162 -12.33 -4.78 14.54
N GLY A 163 -12.08 -3.46 14.57
CA GLY A 163 -13.14 -2.46 14.78
C GLY A 163 -14.15 -2.41 13.63
N LEU A 164 -13.66 -2.53 12.38
CA LEU A 164 -14.53 -2.70 11.22
C LEU A 164 -15.25 -4.05 11.23
N SER A 165 -14.57 -5.14 11.59
CA SER A 165 -15.20 -6.45 11.70
C SER A 165 -16.39 -6.42 12.68
N GLN A 166 -16.25 -5.75 13.82
CA GLN A 166 -17.34 -5.58 14.79
C GLN A 166 -18.45 -4.68 14.25
N LEU A 167 -18.12 -3.62 13.50
CA LEU A 167 -19.11 -2.75 12.86
C LEU A 167 -19.91 -3.49 11.79
N PHE A 168 -19.25 -4.27 10.94
CA PHE A 168 -19.91 -5.14 9.95
C PHE A 168 -20.77 -6.21 10.62
N THR A 169 -20.29 -6.80 11.72
CA THR A 169 -21.08 -7.78 12.48
C THR A 169 -22.32 -7.12 13.08
N ARG A 170 -22.20 -5.89 13.63
CA ARG A 170 -23.35 -5.10 14.12
C ARG A 170 -24.33 -4.71 13.01
N LEU A 171 -23.83 -4.34 11.83
CA LEU A 171 -24.67 -4.03 10.67
C LEU A 171 -25.37 -5.28 10.11
N ARG A 172 -24.68 -6.42 10.11
CA ARG A 172 -25.17 -7.69 9.58
C ARG A 172 -26.19 -8.36 10.49
N TYR A 173 -25.96 -8.31 11.80
CA TYR A 173 -26.81 -8.99 12.78
C TYR A 173 -27.79 -8.05 13.50
N GLY A 174 -27.74 -6.74 13.21
CA GLY A 174 -28.56 -5.74 13.88
C GLY A 174 -28.17 -5.58 15.34
N ALA A 175 -28.34 -4.38 15.89
CA ALA A 175 -28.11 -4.12 17.30
C ALA A 175 -28.93 -5.07 18.18
N THR A 176 -28.24 -5.82 19.06
CA THR A 176 -28.77 -6.21 20.37
C THR A 176 -27.88 -5.63 21.45
#